data_AF-R7SUN4-F1
#
_entry.id   AF-R7SUN4-F1
#
_cell.length_a   1.000
_cell.length_b   1.000
_cell.length_c   1.000
_cell.angle_alpha   90.00
_cell.angle_beta   90.00
_cell.angle_gamma   90.00
#
_symmetry.space_group_name_H-M   'P 1'
#
loop_
_entity.id
_entity.type
_entity.pdbx_description
1 polymer ?
#
loop_
_entity_poly.entity_id
_entity_poly.type
_entity_poly.pdbx_seq_one_letter_code
_entity_poly.pdbx_strand_id
1 'polypeptide(L)'
;MAHAAVLAEKEEFSDAFFPPPTTSTTPSLPKPRIKSNPFASLADADNMKEAEVRAKFTRAINKHNLIPGFKVAECGERPDAWEPEDAEYKLKVDAAVYLAKDAPTDSRPHWADQIIPIEFKRDSVALDPFDDSKENINTSTDTRRKVRGQIISYAEFIFAVQQRVALFMFVVIGKQIRFVRWDRSGAVVTRSLNYVENWRFLCEILWRISNSSVSDLGLDPTATRLYPDDADYQRMDADALPNDSDADDTERDLMPEELADDSKYVF
;
A
#
# COMPACT_ATOMS: atom_id res chain seq x y z
N MET A 1 -0.32 -6.66 13.13
CA MET A 1 -0.98 -5.33 13.03
C MET A 1 -2.35 -5.40 13.70
N ALA A 2 -2.86 -4.30 14.25
CA ALA A 2 -4.19 -4.32 14.85
C ALA A 2 -5.29 -4.41 13.76
N HIS A 3 -6.35 -5.18 14.04
CA HIS A 3 -7.51 -5.32 13.15
C HIS A 3 -8.55 -4.20 13.29
N ALA A 4 -8.28 -3.20 14.13
CA ALA A 4 -9.19 -2.07 14.35
C ALA A 4 -9.16 -1.13 13.14
N ALA A 5 -10.34 -0.64 12.75
CA ALA A 5 -10.46 0.35 11.70
C ALA A 5 -11.57 1.35 12.03
N VAL A 6 -11.39 2.60 11.61
CA VAL A 6 -12.36 3.69 11.79
C VAL A 6 -12.76 4.26 10.43
N LEU A 7 -14.02 4.68 10.33
CA LEU A 7 -14.57 5.25 9.11
C LEU A 7 -14.28 6.76 9.03
N ALA A 8 -13.96 7.24 7.83
CA ALA A 8 -13.88 8.66 7.51
C ALA A 8 -14.71 8.98 6.26
N GLU A 9 -15.22 10.21 6.17
CA GLU A 9 -15.78 10.70 4.91
C GLU A 9 -14.66 10.99 3.91
N LYS A 10 -14.96 10.89 2.61
CA LYS A 10 -13.93 11.00 1.56
C LYS A 10 -13.25 12.37 1.56
N GLU A 11 -14.00 13.46 1.81
CA GLU A 11 -13.46 14.81 1.92
C GLU A 11 -12.54 14.95 3.14
N GLU A 12 -13.00 14.51 4.32
CA GLU A 12 -12.23 14.54 5.57
C GLU A 12 -10.91 13.79 5.43
N PHE A 13 -10.95 12.56 4.91
CA PHE A 13 -9.75 11.75 4.66
C PHE A 13 -8.80 12.47 3.70
N SER A 14 -9.33 13.01 2.61
CA SER A 14 -8.52 13.66 1.60
C SER A 14 -7.86 14.93 2.09
N ASP A 15 -8.57 15.78 2.83
CA ASP A 15 -8.02 17.06 3.29
C ASP A 15 -7.04 16.84 4.45
N ALA A 16 -7.22 15.80 5.24
CA ALA A 16 -6.32 15.43 6.32
C ALA A 16 -4.97 14.86 5.81
N PHE A 17 -5.01 13.94 4.83
CA PHE A 17 -3.83 13.18 4.42
C PHE A 17 -3.23 13.62 3.09
N PHE A 18 -4.03 14.23 2.21
CA PHE A 18 -3.61 14.73 0.90
C PHE A 18 -4.11 16.17 0.73
N PRO A 19 -3.64 17.13 1.54
CA PRO A 19 -4.10 18.51 1.42
C PRO A 19 -3.76 19.07 0.03
N PRO A 20 -4.55 20.02 -0.50
CA PRO A 20 -4.21 20.71 -1.74
C PRO A 20 -2.82 21.36 -1.64
N PRO A 21 -1.97 21.28 -2.68
CA PRO A 21 -0.66 21.92 -2.64
C PRO A 21 -0.80 23.43 -2.45
N THR A 22 -0.13 23.97 -1.43
CA THR A 22 -0.08 25.41 -1.15
C THR A 22 0.87 26.11 -2.12
N THR A 23 0.49 27.29 -2.62
CA THR A 23 1.22 28.04 -3.65
C THR A 23 2.60 28.56 -3.24
N SER A 24 3.05 28.38 -1.99
CA SER A 24 4.16 29.14 -1.42
C SER A 24 5.53 28.47 -1.36
N THR A 25 5.69 27.16 -1.57
CA THR A 25 6.95 26.51 -1.11
C THR A 25 7.62 25.54 -2.09
N THR A 26 6.90 25.01 -3.10
CA THR A 26 7.49 24.11 -4.12
C THR A 26 6.72 24.23 -5.43
N PRO A 27 7.34 24.09 -6.63
CA PRO A 27 6.57 24.05 -7.87
C PRO A 27 5.65 22.82 -7.85
N SER A 28 4.35 23.04 -7.66
CA SER A 28 3.36 21.95 -7.71
C SER A 28 3.37 21.34 -9.11
N LEU A 29 3.34 20.01 -9.20
CA LEU A 29 3.13 19.32 -10.47
C LEU A 29 1.78 19.77 -11.06
N PRO A 30 1.73 20.13 -12.35
CA PRO A 30 0.54 20.70 -12.94
C PRO A 30 -0.61 19.70 -12.95
N LYS A 31 -1.80 20.15 -12.55
CA LYS A 31 -3.00 19.32 -12.57
C LYS A 31 -3.34 18.88 -14.00
N PRO A 32 -3.53 17.58 -14.26
CA PRO A 32 -3.92 17.07 -15.57
C PRO A 32 -5.24 17.70 -16.06
N ARG A 33 -5.26 18.18 -17.31
CA ARG A 33 -6.46 18.77 -17.93
C ARG A 33 -7.34 17.69 -18.54
N ILE A 34 -8.23 17.13 -17.73
CA ILE A 34 -9.14 16.04 -18.12
C ILE A 34 -10.50 16.59 -18.56
N LYS A 35 -10.87 16.39 -19.84
CA LYS A 35 -12.12 16.90 -20.43
C LYS A 35 -13.31 15.94 -20.31
N SER A 36 -13.04 14.65 -20.20
CA SER A 36 -14.03 13.58 -20.12
C SER A 36 -13.61 12.55 -19.09
N ASN A 37 -14.57 11.77 -18.59
CA ASN A 37 -14.31 10.76 -17.57
C ASN A 37 -13.28 9.72 -18.04
N PRO A 38 -12.07 9.64 -17.44
CA PRO A 38 -11.04 8.65 -17.80
C PRO A 38 -11.48 7.21 -17.55
N PHE A 39 -12.39 7.03 -16.59
CA PHE A 39 -12.91 5.74 -16.14
C PHE A 39 -14.24 5.36 -16.80
N ALA A 40 -14.66 6.07 -17.86
CA ALA A 40 -15.92 5.78 -18.55
C ALA A 40 -16.03 4.33 -19.06
N SER A 41 -14.89 3.72 -19.44
CA SER A 41 -14.84 2.32 -19.88
C SER A 41 -15.08 1.31 -18.75
N LEU A 42 -15.17 1.76 -17.50
CA LEU A 42 -15.44 0.98 -16.29
C LEU A 42 -16.88 1.18 -15.77
N ALA A 43 -17.78 1.81 -16.56
CA ALA A 43 -19.18 2.00 -16.18
C ALA A 43 -19.95 0.69 -15.87
N ASP A 44 -19.44 -0.44 -16.36
CA ASP A 44 -19.97 -1.78 -16.13
C ASP A 44 -18.99 -2.69 -15.36
N ALA A 45 -18.08 -2.09 -14.57
CA ALA A 45 -17.01 -2.83 -13.89
C ALA A 45 -17.52 -3.93 -12.92
N ASP A 46 -18.74 -3.81 -12.39
CA ASP A 46 -19.35 -4.82 -11.52
C ASP A 46 -19.60 -6.15 -12.25
N ASN A 47 -19.74 -6.12 -13.58
CA ASN A 47 -19.94 -7.29 -14.43
C ASN A 47 -18.67 -7.74 -15.17
N MET A 48 -17.55 -7.03 -14.98
CA MET A 48 -16.26 -7.35 -15.60
C MET A 48 -15.47 -8.34 -14.75
N LYS A 49 -14.53 -9.05 -15.38
CA LYS A 49 -13.52 -9.81 -14.64
C LYS A 49 -12.58 -8.85 -13.92
N GLU A 50 -12.10 -9.25 -12.74
CA GLU A 50 -11.15 -8.47 -11.93
C GLU A 50 -9.92 -8.03 -12.73
N ALA A 51 -9.32 -8.94 -13.50
CA ALA A 51 -8.18 -8.64 -14.38
C ALA A 51 -8.53 -7.58 -15.47
N GLU A 52 -9.76 -7.55 -15.95
CA GLU A 52 -10.21 -6.54 -16.92
C GLU A 52 -10.38 -5.16 -16.26
N VAL A 53 -10.97 -5.13 -15.06
CA VAL A 53 -11.10 -3.90 -14.24
C VAL A 53 -9.71 -3.33 -13.94
N ARG A 54 -8.81 -4.17 -13.43
CA ARG A 54 -7.42 -3.82 -13.12
C ARG A 54 -6.68 -3.23 -14.31
N ALA A 55 -6.72 -3.90 -15.46
CA ALA A 55 -6.04 -3.44 -16.67
C ALA A 55 -6.62 -2.12 -17.20
N LYS A 56 -7.95 -1.94 -17.18
CA LYS A 56 -8.59 -0.68 -17.61
C LYS A 56 -8.32 0.47 -16.63
N PHE A 57 -8.37 0.20 -15.33
CA PHE A 57 -8.12 1.18 -14.28
C PHE A 57 -6.67 1.70 -14.34
N THR A 58 -5.70 0.80 -14.35
CA THR A 58 -4.27 1.11 -14.50
C THR A 58 -3.99 1.88 -15.78
N ARG A 59 -4.59 1.44 -16.91
CA ARG A 59 -4.47 2.14 -18.19
C ARG A 59 -5.06 3.54 -18.14
N ALA A 60 -6.22 3.74 -17.51
CA ALA A 60 -6.85 5.05 -17.39
C ALA A 60 -5.96 6.03 -16.62
N ILE A 61 -5.39 5.61 -15.49
CA ILE A 61 -4.47 6.44 -14.70
C ILE A 61 -3.22 6.81 -15.51
N ASN A 62 -2.55 5.83 -16.10
CA ASN A 62 -1.29 6.05 -16.80
C ASN A 62 -1.48 6.83 -18.12
N LYS A 63 -2.49 6.48 -18.94
CA LYS A 63 -2.75 7.13 -20.23
C LYS A 63 -3.05 8.62 -20.08
N HIS A 64 -3.76 8.98 -19.01
CA HIS A 64 -4.14 10.36 -18.73
C HIS A 64 -3.18 11.09 -17.79
N ASN A 65 -2.09 10.42 -17.37
CA ASN A 65 -1.11 10.92 -16.40
C ASN A 65 -1.80 11.49 -15.14
N LEU A 66 -2.75 10.75 -14.56
CA LEU A 66 -3.60 11.24 -13.47
C LEU A 66 -2.84 11.43 -12.14
N ILE A 67 -1.66 10.80 -12.02
CA ILE A 67 -0.76 10.90 -10.87
C ILE A 67 0.67 11.26 -11.35
N PRO A 68 0.91 12.51 -11.78
CA PRO A 68 2.21 12.94 -12.31
C PRO A 68 3.39 12.54 -11.42
N GLY A 69 4.52 12.13 -12.00
CA GLY A 69 5.71 11.70 -11.23
C GLY A 69 5.62 10.26 -10.69
N PHE A 70 4.46 9.63 -10.76
CA PHE A 70 4.25 8.23 -10.41
C PHE A 70 3.73 7.43 -11.62
N LYS A 71 3.74 6.11 -11.48
CA LYS A 71 3.17 5.18 -12.46
C LYS A 71 2.48 4.03 -11.73
N VAL A 72 1.34 3.60 -12.25
CA VAL A 72 0.67 2.38 -11.76
C VAL A 72 1.17 1.19 -12.58
N ALA A 73 1.61 0.13 -11.92
CA ALA A 73 1.99 -1.12 -12.58
C ALA A 73 1.19 -2.29 -12.00
N GLU A 74 0.76 -3.19 -12.88
CA GLU A 74 0.14 -4.45 -12.47
C GLU A 74 1.20 -5.41 -11.96
N CYS A 75 0.92 -6.01 -10.82
CA CYS A 75 1.71 -7.08 -10.21
C CYS A 75 1.18 -8.39 -10.79
N GLY A 76 2.04 -9.13 -11.48
CA GLY A 76 1.69 -10.42 -12.06
C GLY A 76 1.67 -11.53 -11.02
N GLU A 77 1.55 -12.77 -11.48
CA GLU A 77 1.52 -13.94 -10.60
C GLU A 77 2.91 -14.39 -10.12
N ARG A 78 3.97 -13.74 -10.61
CA ARG A 78 5.35 -14.08 -10.27
C ARG A 78 5.67 -13.59 -8.85
N PRO A 79 6.31 -14.43 -8.01
CA PRO A 79 6.80 -13.98 -6.72
C PRO A 79 7.85 -12.88 -6.91
N ASP A 80 8.11 -12.11 -5.85
CA ASP A 80 9.20 -11.14 -5.87
C ASP A 80 10.56 -11.85 -6.09
N ALA A 81 11.59 -11.13 -6.52
CA ALA A 81 12.87 -11.74 -6.93
C ALA A 81 13.57 -12.53 -5.81
N TRP A 82 13.36 -12.12 -4.57
CA TRP A 82 13.95 -12.73 -3.37
C TRP A 82 13.07 -13.83 -2.76
N GLU A 83 11.80 -13.93 -3.15
CA GLU A 83 10.89 -14.96 -2.63
C GLU A 83 11.18 -16.32 -3.31
N PRO A 84 11.31 -17.41 -2.53
CA PRO A 84 11.45 -18.75 -3.09
C PRO A 84 10.29 -19.14 -4.00
N GLU A 85 10.57 -19.82 -5.11
CA GLU A 85 9.52 -20.24 -6.06
C GLU A 85 8.54 -21.25 -5.45
N ASP A 86 8.88 -21.90 -4.34
CA ASP A 86 8.08 -22.90 -3.62
C ASP A 86 7.50 -22.39 -2.29
N ALA A 87 7.62 -21.09 -1.99
CA ALA A 87 7.05 -20.51 -0.78
C ALA A 87 5.55 -20.84 -0.66
N GLU A 88 5.16 -21.43 0.47
CA GLU A 88 3.79 -21.87 0.77
C GLU A 88 2.79 -20.69 0.78
N TYR A 89 3.28 -19.49 1.14
CA TYR A 89 2.51 -18.25 1.17
C TYR A 89 3.13 -17.22 0.23
N LYS A 90 2.58 -17.11 -0.98
CA LYS A 90 2.92 -16.03 -1.91
C LYS A 90 1.91 -14.90 -1.76
N LEU A 91 2.33 -13.81 -1.14
CA LEU A 91 1.53 -12.59 -1.12
C LEU A 91 1.41 -12.06 -2.55
N LYS A 92 0.20 -11.65 -2.95
CA LYS A 92 -0.09 -11.20 -4.32
C LYS A 92 -0.98 -9.98 -4.29
N VAL A 93 -0.38 -8.81 -4.15
CA VAL A 93 -1.10 -7.58 -4.46
C VAL A 93 -1.34 -7.52 -5.97
N ASP A 94 -2.44 -6.93 -6.39
CA ASP A 94 -2.84 -6.87 -7.79
C ASP A 94 -2.08 -5.81 -8.61
N ALA A 95 -1.86 -4.64 -8.03
CA ALA A 95 -1.14 -3.53 -8.65
C ALA A 95 -0.59 -2.60 -7.56
N ALA A 96 0.29 -1.68 -7.94
CA ALA A 96 0.71 -0.61 -7.05
C ALA A 96 1.06 0.67 -7.80
N VAL A 97 1.04 1.77 -7.06
CA VAL A 97 1.64 3.05 -7.45
C VAL A 97 3.12 3.01 -7.07
N TYR A 98 3.98 3.33 -8.03
CA TYR A 98 5.43 3.45 -7.86
C TYR A 98 5.87 4.86 -8.23
N LEU A 99 7.01 5.31 -7.69
CA LEU A 99 7.73 6.43 -8.30
C LEU A 99 8.01 6.08 -9.77
N ALA A 100 7.80 7.02 -10.69
CA ALA A 100 7.88 6.70 -12.13
C ALA A 100 9.26 6.16 -12.55
N LYS A 101 10.33 6.58 -11.85
CA LYS A 101 11.71 6.11 -12.05
C LYS A 101 11.95 4.67 -11.56
N ASP A 102 11.17 4.21 -10.59
CA ASP A 102 11.35 2.91 -9.91
C ASP A 102 10.24 1.91 -10.32
N ALA A 103 9.37 2.30 -11.26
CA ALA A 103 8.22 1.48 -11.64
C ALA A 103 8.66 0.23 -12.43
N PRO A 104 8.28 -0.98 -11.98
CA PRO A 104 8.78 -2.22 -12.58
C PRO A 104 8.17 -2.50 -13.97
N THR A 105 8.87 -3.32 -14.74
CA THR A 105 8.46 -3.73 -16.10
C THR A 105 8.40 -5.25 -16.29
N ASP A 106 8.66 -6.02 -15.24
CA ASP A 106 8.75 -7.48 -15.26
C ASP A 106 7.51 -8.18 -14.67
N SER A 107 6.48 -7.40 -14.33
CA SER A 107 5.25 -7.84 -13.68
C SER A 107 5.49 -8.55 -12.34
N ARG A 108 6.54 -8.21 -11.59
CA ARG A 108 6.68 -8.62 -10.19
C ARG A 108 6.12 -7.56 -9.25
N PRO A 109 5.81 -7.92 -7.99
CA PRO A 109 5.32 -6.94 -7.01
C PRO A 109 6.33 -5.84 -6.65
N HIS A 110 7.63 -6.13 -6.61
CA HIS A 110 8.66 -5.19 -6.12
C HIS A 110 8.23 -4.53 -4.81
N TRP A 111 7.98 -5.35 -3.79
CA TRP A 111 7.29 -4.91 -2.58
C TRP A 111 7.96 -3.75 -1.87
N ALA A 112 9.30 -3.68 -1.92
CA ALA A 112 10.07 -2.59 -1.35
C ALA A 112 9.84 -1.26 -2.10
N ASP A 113 9.48 -1.28 -3.39
CA ASP A 113 9.32 -0.07 -4.23
C ASP A 113 7.90 0.47 -4.30
N GLN A 114 6.92 -0.29 -3.78
CA GLN A 114 5.52 0.13 -3.79
C GLN A 114 5.30 1.35 -2.88
N ILE A 115 4.72 2.43 -3.42
CA ILE A 115 4.31 3.60 -2.64
C ILE A 115 2.89 3.42 -2.11
N ILE A 116 1.95 3.01 -2.97
CA ILE A 116 0.55 2.72 -2.64
C ILE A 116 0.14 1.40 -3.29
N PRO A 117 0.01 0.29 -2.56
CA PRO A 117 -0.61 -0.94 -3.06
C PRO A 117 -2.07 -0.72 -3.45
N ILE A 118 -2.51 -1.44 -4.47
CA ILE A 118 -3.88 -1.42 -4.99
C ILE A 118 -4.37 -2.86 -5.06
N GLU A 119 -5.41 -3.17 -4.29
CA GLU A 119 -6.10 -4.46 -4.34
C GLU A 119 -7.38 -4.34 -5.15
N PHE A 120 -7.63 -5.29 -6.05
CA PHE A 120 -8.87 -5.39 -6.80
C PHE A 120 -9.69 -6.56 -6.27
N LYS A 121 -11.00 -6.36 -6.20
CA LYS A 121 -11.97 -7.42 -5.94
C LYS A 121 -13.10 -7.34 -6.94
N ARG A 122 -13.55 -8.51 -7.40
CA ARG A 122 -14.87 -8.63 -8.02
C ARG A 122 -16.00 -8.41 -6.99
N ASP A 123 -17.22 -8.18 -7.46
CA ASP A 123 -18.47 -8.19 -6.67
C ASP A 123 -18.58 -7.08 -5.59
N SER A 124 -19.51 -6.15 -5.79
CA SER A 124 -19.56 -4.86 -5.10
C SER A 124 -19.83 -4.91 -3.59
N VAL A 125 -20.40 -6.00 -3.06
CA VAL A 125 -20.78 -6.08 -1.62
C VAL A 125 -20.18 -7.28 -0.90
N ALA A 126 -20.17 -8.47 -1.50
CA ALA A 126 -19.75 -9.69 -0.79
C ALA A 126 -18.25 -9.72 -0.48
N LEU A 127 -17.45 -8.97 -1.24
CA LEU A 127 -15.99 -8.94 -1.14
C LEU A 127 -15.43 -7.61 -0.64
N ASP A 128 -16.29 -6.66 -0.26
CA ASP A 128 -15.83 -5.45 0.42
C ASP A 128 -15.32 -5.80 1.84
N PRO A 129 -14.06 -5.51 2.19
CA PRO A 129 -13.50 -5.83 3.51
C PRO A 129 -14.12 -5.04 4.67
N PHE A 130 -14.83 -3.93 4.41
CA PHE A 130 -15.33 -3.00 5.42
C PHE A 130 -16.83 -2.75 5.29
N ASP A 131 -17.56 -2.77 6.42
CA ASP A 131 -19.02 -2.59 6.45
C ASP A 131 -19.39 -1.19 6.95
N ASP A 132 -19.77 -0.30 6.05
CA ASP A 132 -20.12 1.10 6.38
C ASP A 132 -21.37 1.22 7.27
N SER A 133 -22.14 0.13 7.43
CA SER A 133 -23.30 0.09 8.33
C SER A 133 -22.92 -0.19 9.80
N LYS A 134 -21.66 -0.54 10.07
CA LYS A 134 -21.16 -0.89 11.40
C LYS A 134 -20.26 0.20 11.96
N GLU A 135 -20.41 0.46 13.27
CA GLU A 135 -19.64 1.49 13.97
C GLU A 135 -18.12 1.25 13.91
N ASN A 136 -17.68 0.01 14.09
CA ASN A 136 -16.27 -0.37 13.99
C ASN A 136 -15.85 -0.85 12.59
N ILE A 137 -16.72 -0.64 11.58
CA ILE A 137 -16.60 -1.07 10.17
C ILE A 137 -16.19 -2.53 9.95
N ASN A 138 -16.24 -3.33 11.01
CA ASN A 138 -15.87 -4.73 11.01
C ASN A 138 -17.06 -5.56 10.53
N THR A 139 -16.73 -6.71 9.95
CA THR A 139 -17.69 -7.62 9.34
C THR A 139 -17.55 -9.00 9.97
N SER A 140 -18.68 -9.60 10.35
CA SER A 140 -18.74 -10.99 10.82
C SER A 140 -18.74 -12.00 9.67
N THR A 141 -19.06 -11.57 8.45
CA THR A 141 -19.08 -12.43 7.27
C THR A 141 -17.69 -12.96 6.94
N ASP A 142 -17.56 -14.29 6.87
CA ASP A 142 -16.29 -14.99 6.64
C ASP A 142 -15.56 -14.51 5.39
N THR A 143 -16.28 -14.30 4.28
CA THR A 143 -15.67 -13.88 3.01
C THR A 143 -15.00 -12.51 3.13
N ARG A 144 -15.69 -11.55 3.77
CA ARG A 144 -15.18 -10.20 3.97
C ARG A 144 -14.04 -10.19 4.99
N ARG A 145 -14.10 -11.04 6.03
CA ARG A 145 -13.00 -11.26 6.98
C ARG A 145 -11.75 -11.80 6.29
N LYS A 146 -11.88 -12.72 5.33
CA LYS A 146 -10.77 -13.24 4.52
C LYS A 146 -10.14 -12.14 3.66
N VAL A 147 -10.94 -11.36 2.94
CA VAL A 147 -10.42 -10.23 2.14
C VAL A 147 -9.71 -9.21 3.04
N ARG A 148 -10.27 -8.92 4.22
CA ARG A 148 -9.63 -8.02 5.17
C ARG A 148 -8.30 -8.57 5.70
N GLY A 149 -8.24 -9.86 6.04
CA GLY A 149 -7.00 -10.53 6.44
C GLY A 149 -5.92 -10.42 5.36
N GLN A 150 -6.31 -10.59 4.10
CA GLN A 150 -5.41 -10.45 2.95
C GLN A 150 -4.83 -9.03 2.84
N ILE A 151 -5.65 -7.97 2.86
CA ILE A 151 -5.11 -6.60 2.77
C ILE A 151 -4.28 -6.20 4.01
N ILE A 152 -4.58 -6.77 5.19
CA ILE A 152 -3.75 -6.60 6.38
C ILE A 152 -2.39 -7.27 6.18
N SER A 153 -2.34 -8.49 5.64
CA SER A 153 -1.07 -9.17 5.38
C SER A 153 -0.17 -8.39 4.40
N TYR A 154 -0.75 -7.71 3.40
CA TYR A 154 0.02 -6.85 2.51
C TYR A 154 0.58 -5.63 3.23
N ALA A 155 -0.22 -5.02 4.09
CA ALA A 155 0.23 -3.89 4.88
C ALA A 155 1.33 -4.30 5.86
N GLU A 156 1.21 -5.46 6.53
CA GLU A 156 2.22 -6.01 7.44
C GLU A 156 3.54 -6.24 6.71
N PHE A 157 3.46 -6.87 5.53
CA PHE A 157 4.62 -7.14 4.72
C PHE A 157 5.32 -5.87 4.26
N ILE A 158 4.57 -4.88 3.77
CA ILE A 158 5.15 -3.59 3.36
C ILE A 158 5.81 -2.88 4.55
N PHE A 159 5.23 -2.93 5.77
CA PHE A 159 5.88 -2.40 6.96
C PHE A 159 7.15 -3.17 7.37
N ALA A 160 7.28 -4.44 6.99
CA ALA A 160 8.47 -5.24 7.26
C ALA A 160 9.59 -4.93 6.26
N VAL A 161 9.27 -4.68 4.99
CA VAL A 161 10.27 -4.44 3.93
C VAL A 161 10.50 -2.95 3.62
N GLN A 162 9.70 -2.04 4.17
CA GLN A 162 9.87 -0.59 4.06
C GLN A 162 9.71 0.10 5.41
N GLN A 163 10.65 1.00 5.72
CA GLN A 163 10.55 1.86 6.90
C GLN A 163 9.46 2.91 6.70
N ARG A 164 8.36 2.78 7.46
CA ARG A 164 7.13 3.55 7.28
C ARG A 164 6.47 3.87 8.62
N VAL A 165 5.98 5.10 8.73
CA VAL A 165 5.08 5.55 9.79
C VAL A 165 3.60 5.32 9.43
N ALA A 166 3.30 5.23 8.14
CA ALA A 166 1.98 4.92 7.63
C ALA A 166 2.04 4.23 6.26
N LEU A 167 0.95 3.57 5.88
CA LEU A 167 0.79 3.00 4.54
C LEU A 167 -0.58 3.37 3.98
N PHE A 168 -0.60 3.98 2.80
CA PHE A 168 -1.84 4.18 2.06
C PHE A 168 -2.07 3.01 1.11
N MET A 169 -3.32 2.59 0.96
CA MET A 169 -3.73 1.50 0.08
C MET A 169 -5.06 1.84 -0.58
N PHE A 170 -5.21 1.44 -1.84
CA PHE A 170 -6.47 1.53 -2.56
C PHE A 170 -7.12 0.15 -2.61
N VAL A 171 -8.41 0.08 -2.30
CA VAL A 171 -9.20 -1.14 -2.46
C VAL A 171 -10.30 -0.86 -3.47
N VAL A 172 -10.20 -1.46 -4.65
CA VAL A 172 -11.14 -1.28 -5.77
C VAL A 172 -12.05 -2.50 -5.86
N ILE A 173 -13.35 -2.32 -5.70
CA ILE A 173 -14.33 -3.40 -5.71
C ILE A 173 -15.37 -3.09 -6.79
N GLY A 174 -15.22 -3.68 -7.99
CA GLY A 174 -16.03 -3.31 -9.15
C GLY A 174 -15.93 -1.81 -9.48
N LYS A 175 -17.02 -1.06 -9.34
CA LYS A 175 -17.06 0.41 -9.48
C LYS A 175 -16.75 1.19 -8.21
N GLN A 176 -16.63 0.51 -7.08
CA GLN A 176 -16.37 1.13 -5.80
C GLN A 176 -14.87 1.23 -5.54
N ILE A 177 -14.45 2.28 -4.83
CA ILE A 177 -13.10 2.42 -4.29
C ILE A 177 -13.17 2.84 -2.83
N ARG A 178 -12.21 2.34 -2.05
CA ARG A 178 -11.89 2.83 -0.71
C ARG A 178 -10.44 3.27 -0.67
N PHE A 179 -10.19 4.35 0.06
CA PHE A 179 -8.85 4.73 0.48
C PHE A 179 -8.64 4.27 1.92
N VAL A 180 -7.52 3.60 2.15
CA VAL A 180 -7.14 3.08 3.47
C VAL A 180 -5.82 3.70 3.86
N ARG A 181 -5.71 4.22 5.08
CA ARG A 181 -4.45 4.59 5.72
C ARG A 181 -4.23 3.66 6.90
N TRP A 182 -3.20 2.82 6.83
CA TRP A 182 -2.73 1.98 7.93
C TRP A 182 -1.65 2.71 8.74
N ASP A 183 -1.67 2.49 10.04
CA ASP A 183 -0.50 2.57 10.91
C ASP A 183 -0.38 1.27 11.72
N ARG A 184 0.59 1.20 12.64
CA ARG A 184 0.81 -0.02 13.45
C ARG A 184 -0.38 -0.35 14.37
N SER A 185 -1.26 0.62 14.66
CA SER A 185 -2.39 0.52 15.59
C SER A 185 -3.75 0.30 14.92
N GLY A 186 -3.84 0.38 13.59
CA GLY A 186 -5.08 0.11 12.86
C GLY A 186 -5.17 0.85 11.52
N ALA A 187 -6.40 1.07 11.06
CA ALA A 187 -6.69 1.78 9.81
C ALA A 187 -7.71 2.91 9.96
N VAL A 188 -7.52 3.96 9.16
CA VAL A 188 -8.57 4.90 8.77
C VAL A 188 -9.02 4.53 7.36
N VAL A 189 -10.33 4.36 7.16
CA VAL A 189 -10.90 3.86 5.90
C VAL A 189 -11.99 4.82 5.44
N THR A 190 -11.99 5.20 4.17
CA THR A 190 -13.10 5.99 3.63
C THR A 190 -14.37 5.16 3.47
N ARG A 191 -15.53 5.81 3.54
CA ARG A 191 -16.75 5.24 2.93
C ARG A 191 -16.49 4.77 1.51
N SER A 192 -17.17 3.70 1.12
CA SER A 192 -17.14 3.21 -0.25
C SER A 192 -17.72 4.25 -1.20
N LEU A 193 -16.98 4.62 -2.26
CA LEU A 193 -17.44 5.59 -3.24
C LEU A 193 -17.32 5.07 -4.68
N ASN A 194 -18.31 5.40 -5.52
CA ASN A 194 -18.27 5.03 -6.93
C ASN A 194 -17.29 5.94 -7.68
N TYR A 195 -16.15 5.41 -8.12
CA TYR A 195 -15.10 6.21 -8.77
C TYR A 195 -15.41 6.59 -10.22
N VAL A 196 -16.36 5.91 -10.87
CA VAL A 196 -16.80 6.26 -12.22
C VAL A 196 -17.70 7.49 -12.16
N GLU A 197 -18.62 7.53 -11.21
CA GLU A 197 -19.50 8.68 -10.99
C GLU A 197 -18.73 9.86 -10.38
N ASN A 198 -17.86 9.59 -9.41
CA ASN A 198 -17.04 10.58 -8.72
C ASN A 198 -15.65 10.75 -9.35
N TRP A 199 -15.51 10.55 -10.67
CA TRP A 199 -14.21 10.51 -11.33
C TRP A 199 -13.37 11.79 -11.15
N ARG A 200 -14.03 12.96 -11.02
CA ARG A 200 -13.34 14.24 -10.77
C ARG A 200 -12.67 14.25 -9.40
N PHE A 201 -13.31 13.65 -8.40
CA PHE A 201 -12.75 13.50 -7.07
C PHE A 201 -11.55 12.53 -7.11
N LEU A 202 -11.66 11.37 -7.75
CA LEU A 202 -10.51 10.46 -7.88
C LEU A 202 -9.33 11.13 -8.63
N CYS A 203 -9.60 11.87 -9.71
CA CYS A 203 -8.55 12.63 -10.41
C CYS A 203 -7.90 13.71 -9.52
N GLU A 204 -8.69 14.37 -8.66
CA GLU A 204 -8.19 15.33 -7.69
C GLU A 204 -7.25 14.65 -6.69
N ILE A 205 -7.67 13.54 -6.07
CA ILE A 205 -6.86 12.81 -5.08
C ILE A 205 -5.56 12.30 -5.69
N LEU A 206 -5.61 11.68 -6.88
CA LEU A 206 -4.40 11.22 -7.57
C LEU A 206 -3.43 12.38 -7.85
N TRP A 207 -3.95 13.55 -8.23
CA TRP A 207 -3.12 14.74 -8.39
C TRP A 207 -2.58 15.27 -7.05
N ARG A 208 -3.34 15.24 -5.96
CA ARG A 208 -2.83 15.65 -4.65
C ARG A 208 -1.73 14.71 -4.16
N ILE A 209 -1.89 13.40 -4.33
CA ILE A 209 -0.85 12.39 -4.06
C ILE A 209 0.42 12.70 -4.85
N SER A 210 0.30 13.10 -6.12
CA SER A 210 1.48 13.48 -6.90
C SER A 210 2.26 14.68 -6.34
N ASN A 211 1.64 15.49 -5.50
CA ASN A 211 2.23 16.65 -4.86
C ASN A 211 2.58 16.42 -3.37
N SER A 212 2.27 15.24 -2.83
CA SER A 212 2.69 14.84 -1.48
C SER A 212 4.17 14.48 -1.48
N SER A 213 4.88 14.84 -0.40
CA SER A 213 6.22 14.30 -0.19
C SER A 213 6.15 12.80 0.10
N VAL A 214 7.24 12.05 -0.10
CA VAL A 214 7.28 10.62 0.25
C VAL A 214 7.02 10.39 1.74
N SER A 215 7.39 11.35 2.59
CA SER A 215 7.10 11.32 4.03
C SER A 215 5.61 11.52 4.33
N ASP A 216 4.93 12.41 3.62
CA ASP A 216 3.47 12.55 3.71
C ASP A 216 2.75 11.28 3.21
N LEU A 217 3.36 10.55 2.27
CA LEU A 217 2.92 9.23 1.81
C LEU A 217 3.31 8.08 2.77
N GLY A 218 3.85 8.41 3.94
CA GLY A 218 4.04 7.50 5.06
C GLY A 218 5.42 6.86 5.16
N LEU A 219 6.38 7.20 4.29
CA LEU A 219 7.77 6.76 4.47
C LEU A 219 8.40 7.46 5.68
N ASP A 220 9.17 6.70 6.46
CA ASP A 220 9.86 7.24 7.64
C ASP A 220 11.01 8.15 7.20
N PRO A 221 10.99 9.46 7.49
CA PRO A 221 12.05 10.40 7.11
C PRO A 221 13.36 10.17 7.87
N THR A 222 13.37 9.37 8.94
CA THR A 222 14.58 9.03 9.70
C THR A 222 15.36 7.87 9.08
N ALA A 223 14.75 7.15 8.15
CA ALA A 223 15.38 6.08 7.39
C ALA A 223 15.74 6.56 5.97
N THR A 224 16.94 6.23 5.51
CA THR A 224 17.36 6.46 4.13
C THR A 224 17.44 5.12 3.41
N ARG A 225 16.79 5.03 2.26
CA ARG A 225 16.88 3.83 1.43
C ARG A 225 18.25 3.76 0.76
N LEU A 226 18.88 2.61 0.88
CA LEU A 226 20.08 2.25 0.12
C LEU A 226 19.69 1.50 -1.15
N TYR A 227 20.35 1.84 -2.25
CA TYR A 227 20.24 1.20 -3.56
C TYR A 227 21.51 0.40 -3.86
N PRO A 228 21.48 -0.62 -4.74
CA PRO A 228 22.64 -1.45 -5.06
C PRO A 228 23.91 -0.70 -5.48
N ASP A 229 23.74 0.49 -6.06
CA ASP A 229 24.85 1.35 -6.49
C ASP A 229 25.43 2.23 -5.36
N ASP A 230 24.81 2.24 -4.17
CA ASP A 230 25.28 3.01 -3.01
C ASP A 230 26.46 2.31 -2.31
N ALA A 231 27.44 3.10 -1.86
CA ALA A 231 28.61 2.57 -1.15
C ALA A 231 28.23 1.86 0.15
N ASP A 232 27.24 2.40 0.88
CA ASP A 232 26.76 1.79 2.12
C ASP A 232 25.98 0.49 1.87
N TYR A 233 25.32 0.36 0.72
CA TYR A 233 24.71 -0.90 0.31
C TYR A 233 25.77 -1.99 0.14
N GLN A 234 26.82 -1.69 -0.63
CA GLN A 234 27.92 -2.63 -0.87
C GLN A 234 28.64 -3.01 0.42
N ARG A 235 28.79 -2.05 1.34
CA ARG A 235 29.37 -2.29 2.66
C ARG A 235 28.48 -3.21 3.49
N MET A 236 27.17 -2.95 3.52
CA MET A 236 26.21 -3.78 4.25
C MET A 236 26.22 -5.23 3.73
N ASP A 237 26.25 -5.42 2.41
CA ASP A 237 26.34 -6.76 1.80
C ASP A 237 27.67 -7.47 2.14
N ALA A 238 28.79 -6.74 2.19
CA ALA A 238 30.07 -7.31 2.58
C ALA A 238 30.12 -7.69 4.07
N ASP A 239 29.57 -6.84 4.93
CA ASP A 239 29.48 -7.07 6.39
C ASP A 239 28.47 -8.18 6.74
N ALA A 240 27.51 -8.48 5.86
CA ALA A 240 26.53 -9.57 6.03
C ALA A 240 27.09 -10.96 5.69
N LEU A 241 28.32 -11.06 5.18
CA LEU A 241 28.97 -12.35 4.92
C LEU A 241 29.31 -13.04 6.26
N PRO A 242 28.99 -14.33 6.42
CA PRO A 242 29.26 -15.05 7.66
C PRO A 242 30.71 -14.94 8.12
N ASN A 243 30.89 -14.66 9.40
CA ASN A 243 32.18 -14.55 10.06
C ASN A 243 32.22 -15.47 11.29
N ASP A 244 33.35 -16.13 11.54
CA ASP A 244 33.53 -17.01 12.71
C ASP A 244 33.34 -16.28 14.06
N SER A 245 33.33 -14.94 14.06
CA SER A 245 33.09 -14.10 15.23
C SER A 245 31.65 -13.58 15.36
N ASP A 246 30.75 -13.95 14.44
CA ASP A 246 29.34 -13.58 14.53
C ASP A 246 28.71 -14.20 15.77
N ALA A 247 27.77 -13.46 16.37
CA ALA A 247 26.98 -13.99 17.47
C ALA A 247 26.07 -15.10 16.95
N ASP A 248 26.03 -16.23 17.66
CA ASP A 248 25.06 -17.28 17.39
C ASP A 248 23.65 -16.75 17.68
N ASP A 249 22.90 -16.48 16.61
CA ASP A 249 21.54 -15.96 16.61
C ASP A 249 20.48 -17.08 16.57
N THR A 250 20.91 -18.35 16.65
CA THR A 250 19.97 -19.47 16.69
C THR A 250 19.10 -19.41 17.94
N GLU A 251 17.79 -19.53 17.73
CA GLU A 251 16.84 -19.60 18.83
C GLU A 251 17.17 -20.80 19.72
N ARG A 252 17.48 -20.53 20.99
CA ARG A 252 17.78 -21.55 21.99
C ARG A 252 17.20 -21.17 23.34
N ASP A 253 16.94 -22.18 24.16
CA ASP A 253 16.61 -21.95 25.56
C ASP A 253 17.82 -21.32 26.26
N LEU A 254 17.57 -20.22 26.96
CA LEU A 254 18.56 -19.60 27.85
C LEU A 254 18.65 -20.43 29.13
N MET A 255 19.87 -20.70 29.57
CA MET A 255 20.09 -21.38 30.85
C MET A 255 19.70 -20.44 32.01
N PRO A 256 19.25 -20.96 33.16
CA PRO A 256 18.88 -20.13 34.32
C PRO A 256 19.98 -19.16 34.78
N GLU A 257 21.24 -19.49 34.49
CA GLU A 257 22.44 -18.71 34.81
C GLU A 257 22.77 -17.62 33.77
N GLU A 258 22.11 -17.64 32.61
CA GLU A 258 22.18 -16.61 31.56
C GLU A 258 21.05 -15.58 31.65
N LEU A 259 19.98 -15.90 32.39
CA LEU A 259 18.90 -14.97 32.70
C LEU A 259 19.40 -13.96 33.75
N ALA A 260 19.19 -12.67 33.48
CA ALA A 260 19.50 -11.65 34.47
C ALA A 260 18.68 -11.90 35.75
N ASP A 261 19.26 -11.62 36.92
CA ASP A 261 18.56 -11.75 38.20
C ASP A 261 17.40 -10.74 38.25
N ASP A 262 16.21 -11.21 37.88
CA ASP A 262 14.95 -10.44 37.84
C ASP A 262 14.56 -9.85 39.21
N SER A 263 15.27 -10.21 40.29
CA SER A 263 15.09 -9.61 41.61
C SER A 263 15.47 -8.12 41.71
N LYS A 264 16.06 -7.52 40.67
CA LYS A 264 16.41 -6.08 40.64
C LYS A 264 15.35 -5.16 40.03
N TYR A 265 14.29 -5.69 39.43
CA TYR A 265 13.20 -4.87 38.90
C TYR A 265 11.88 -5.19 39.62
N VAL A 266 11.65 -4.47 40.72
CA VAL A 266 10.33 -4.37 41.34
C VAL A 266 9.57 -3.27 40.61
N PHE A 267 8.49 -3.63 39.91
CA PHE A 267 7.47 -2.68 39.44
C PHE A 267 6.47 -2.39 40.56
#